data_AF-A0A655EGH5-F1
#
_entry.id   AF-A0A655EGH5-F1
#
_cell.length_a   1.000
_cell.length_b   1.000
_cell.length_c   1.000
_cell.angle_alpha   90.00
_cell.angle_beta   90.00
_cell.angle_gamma   90.00
#
_symmetry.space_group_name_H-M   'P 1'
#
loop_
_entity.id
_entity.type
_entity.pdbx_description
1 polymer ?
#
loop_
_entity_poly.entity_id
_entity_poly.type
_entity_poly.pdbx_seq_one_letter_code
_entity_poly.pdbx_strand_id
1 'polypeptide(L)'
;MSYTPMSDLGQQGLFDITRTLLQQPDLASLSEALSQLVKRSALADSAGIVLWQAQSQRAQYYATRENGRPVEYEDETVLAHGPVRRILSRPDALHCNFHEFTETWPQLAASGLYPEFGHYCLLPLAAPSGRSPLE
;
A
#
# COMPACT_ATOMS: atom_id res chain seq x y z
N MET A 1 3.00 -29.61 20.82
CA MET A 1 2.51 -28.36 20.22
C MET A 1 1.81 -28.73 18.93
N SER A 2 0.48 -28.63 18.92
CA SER A 2 -0.34 -29.01 17.78
C SER A 2 -0.32 -27.88 16.77
N TYR A 3 0.50 -27.99 15.73
CA TYR A 3 0.31 -27.20 14.52
C TYR A 3 -1.07 -27.56 13.99
N THR A 4 -2.04 -26.66 14.11
CA THR A 4 -3.25 -26.77 13.32
C THR A 4 -2.80 -26.60 11.88
N PRO A 5 -2.84 -27.64 11.03
CA PRO A 5 -2.47 -27.48 9.64
C PRO A 5 -3.45 -26.47 9.06
N MET A 6 -2.92 -25.37 8.56
CA MET A 6 -3.68 -24.44 7.75
C MET A 6 -4.25 -25.26 6.60
N SER A 7 -5.57 -25.47 6.61
CA SER A 7 -6.33 -26.24 5.63
C SER A 7 -5.73 -26.09 4.22
N ASP A 8 -5.62 -27.18 3.45
CA ASP A 8 -5.10 -27.16 2.06
C ASP A 8 -5.77 -26.06 1.21
N LEU A 9 -7.01 -25.68 1.56
CA LEU A 9 -7.76 -24.58 0.95
C LEU A 9 -7.11 -23.19 1.18
N GLY A 10 -6.48 -22.97 2.33
CA GLY A 10 -5.78 -21.72 2.67
C GLY A 10 -4.42 -21.58 1.98
N GLN A 11 -3.71 -22.70 1.78
CA GLN A 11 -2.44 -22.70 1.04
C GLN A 11 -2.66 -22.58 -0.46
N GLN A 12 -3.64 -23.32 -1.00
CA GLN A 12 -3.99 -23.22 -2.42
C GLN A 12 -4.56 -21.83 -2.75
N GLY A 13 -5.40 -21.28 -1.87
CA GLY A 13 -5.88 -19.90 -1.99
C GLY A 13 -4.73 -18.89 -1.99
N LEU A 14 -3.77 -19.00 -1.05
CA LEU A 14 -2.62 -18.10 -1.01
C LEU A 14 -1.72 -18.24 -2.24
N PHE A 15 -1.53 -19.46 -2.75
CA PHE A 15 -0.77 -19.73 -3.96
C PHE A 15 -1.43 -19.09 -5.19
N ASP A 16 -2.74 -19.26 -5.35
CA ASP A 16 -3.49 -18.67 -6.47
C ASP A 16 -3.49 -17.14 -6.40
N ILE A 17 -3.59 -16.57 -5.20
CA ILE A 17 -3.44 -15.12 -4.97
C ILE A 17 -2.05 -14.66 -5.38
N THR A 18 -1.01 -15.32 -4.87
CA THR A 18 0.39 -14.97 -5.16
C THR A 18 0.67 -15.05 -6.65
N ARG A 19 0.20 -16.12 -7.31
CA ARG A 19 0.30 -16.28 -8.76
C ARG A 19 -0.40 -15.15 -9.51
N THR A 20 -1.62 -14.80 -9.10
CA THR A 20 -2.38 -13.72 -9.73
C THR A 20 -1.65 -12.39 -9.63
N LEU A 21 -1.09 -12.07 -8.46
CA LEU A 21 -0.33 -10.84 -8.25
C LEU A 21 0.99 -10.83 -9.05
N LEU A 22 1.73 -11.94 -9.06
CA LEU A 22 3.01 -12.04 -9.78
C LEU A 22 2.86 -12.03 -11.31
N GLN A 23 1.67 -12.31 -11.84
CA GLN A 23 1.39 -12.30 -13.27
C GLN A 23 1.06 -10.90 -13.83
N GLN A 24 0.95 -9.88 -12.96
CA GLN A 24 0.60 -8.53 -13.41
C GLN A 24 1.79 -7.88 -14.14
N PRO A 25 1.55 -7.24 -15.31
CA PRO A 25 2.62 -6.71 -16.16
C PRO A 25 3.28 -5.44 -15.62
N ASP A 26 2.58 -4.70 -14.75
CA ASP A 26 3.01 -3.42 -14.19
C ASP A 26 2.34 -3.15 -12.82
N LEU A 27 2.76 -2.06 -12.16
CA LEU A 27 2.29 -1.69 -10.82
C LEU A 27 0.84 -1.19 -10.79
N ALA A 28 0.36 -0.60 -11.88
CA ALA A 28 -1.04 -0.16 -11.97
C ALA A 28 -1.97 -1.39 -11.99
N SER A 29 -1.66 -2.36 -12.85
CA SER A 29 -2.35 -3.65 -12.94
C SER A 29 -2.24 -4.44 -11.63
N LEU A 30 -1.07 -4.39 -10.96
CA LEU A 30 -0.88 -5.00 -9.65
C LEU A 30 -1.76 -4.36 -8.57
N SER A 31 -1.83 -3.03 -8.53
CA SER A 31 -2.68 -2.31 -7.59
C SER A 31 -4.17 -2.58 -7.83
N GLU A 32 -4.59 -2.71 -9.09
CA GLU A 32 -5.95 -3.09 -9.43
C GLU A 32 -6.27 -4.51 -8.94
N ALA A 33 -5.43 -5.50 -9.27
CA ALA A 33 -5.59 -6.88 -8.82
C ALA A 33 -5.64 -6.97 -7.29
N LEU A 34 -4.79 -6.21 -6.59
CA LEU A 34 -4.77 -6.12 -5.13
C LEU A 34 -6.06 -5.49 -4.59
N SER A 35 -6.54 -4.40 -5.18
CA SER A 35 -7.80 -3.74 -4.80
C SER A 35 -8.99 -4.70 -4.95
N GLN A 36 -9.06 -5.45 -6.06
CA GLN A 36 -10.10 -6.44 -6.27
C GLN A 36 -10.03 -7.57 -5.24
N LEU A 37 -8.82 -8.01 -4.88
CA LEU A 37 -8.59 -9.05 -3.87
C LEU A 37 -9.12 -8.61 -2.50
N VAL A 38 -8.65 -7.47 -1.98
CA VAL A 38 -9.03 -7.00 -0.64
C VAL A 38 -10.53 -6.75 -0.53
N LYS A 39 -11.17 -6.30 -1.62
CA LYS A 39 -12.61 -6.09 -1.68
C LYS A 39 -13.39 -7.40 -1.65
N ARG A 40 -12.98 -8.40 -2.44
CA ARG A 40 -13.61 -9.74 -2.44
C ARG A 40 -13.45 -10.47 -1.10
N SER A 41 -12.36 -10.21 -0.40
CA SER A 41 -12.08 -10.76 0.92
C SER A 41 -12.67 -9.94 2.08
N ALA A 42 -13.39 -8.84 1.81
CA ALA A 42 -13.95 -7.92 2.80
C ALA A 42 -12.90 -7.36 3.79
N LEU A 43 -11.67 -7.15 3.33
CA LEU A 43 -10.56 -6.61 4.14
C LEU A 43 -10.48 -5.08 4.07
N ALA A 44 -10.74 -4.51 2.89
CA ALA A 44 -10.72 -3.08 2.64
C ALA A 44 -11.52 -2.75 1.37
N ASP A 45 -11.96 -1.50 1.23
CA ASP A 45 -12.66 -1.03 0.03
C ASP A 45 -11.72 -0.87 -1.18
N SER A 46 -10.45 -0.55 -0.93
CA SER A 46 -9.41 -0.38 -1.95
C SER A 46 -8.02 -0.62 -1.37
N ALA A 47 -7.04 -0.87 -2.24
CA ALA A 47 -5.63 -0.99 -1.87
C ALA A 47 -4.73 -0.29 -2.91
N GLY A 48 -3.75 0.45 -2.41
CA GLY A 48 -2.74 1.13 -3.23
C GLY A 48 -1.34 0.63 -2.91
N ILE A 49 -0.43 0.86 -3.84
CA ILE A 49 1.00 0.59 -3.70
C ILE A 49 1.71 1.94 -3.65
N VAL A 50 2.54 2.12 -2.62
CA VAL A 50 3.44 3.27 -2.52
C VAL A 50 4.86 2.77 -2.70
N LEU A 51 5.57 3.34 -3.68
CA LEU A 51 6.99 3.07 -3.89
C LEU A 51 7.83 4.27 -3.48
N TRP A 52 8.83 4.00 -2.63
CA TRP A 52 9.82 4.98 -2.24
C TRP A 52 11.07 4.87 -3.12
N GLN A 53 11.47 5.98 -3.73
CA GLN A 53 12.69 6.08 -4.52
C GLN A 53 13.77 6.81 -3.71
N ALA A 54 14.71 6.06 -3.13
CA ALA A 54 15.74 6.63 -2.25
C ALA A 54 16.68 7.64 -2.96
N GLN A 55 16.95 7.46 -4.25
CA GLN A 55 17.85 8.35 -5.01
C GLN A 55 17.25 9.75 -5.23
N SER A 56 15.95 9.80 -5.54
CA SER A 56 15.22 11.03 -5.82
C SER A 56 14.43 11.56 -4.62
N GLN A 57 14.34 10.79 -3.52
CA GLN A 57 13.50 11.08 -2.35
C GLN A 57 12.01 11.27 -2.73
N ARG A 58 11.55 10.50 -3.73
CA ARG A 58 10.18 10.57 -4.27
C ARG A 58 9.31 9.42 -3.81
N ALA A 59 8.02 9.71 -3.66
CA ALA A 59 7.00 8.69 -3.47
C ALA A 59 6.14 8.60 -4.74
N GLN A 60 6.06 7.40 -5.30
CA GLN A 60 5.09 7.05 -6.33
C GLN A 60 3.93 6.31 -5.69
N TYR A 61 2.72 6.61 -6.12
CA TYR A 61 1.49 6.00 -5.64
C TYR A 61 0.68 5.46 -6.81
N TYR A 62 0.37 4.18 -6.72
CA TYR A 62 -0.46 3.45 -7.67
C TYR A 62 -1.71 2.99 -6.93
N ALA A 63 -2.88 3.38 -7.40
CA ALA A 63 -4.16 2.97 -6.85
C ALA A 63 -5.19 2.77 -7.96
N THR A 64 -6.32 2.14 -7.63
CA THR A 64 -7.49 2.10 -8.50
C THR A 64 -8.63 2.80 -7.81
N ARG A 65 -9.22 3.82 -8.45
CA ARG A 65 -10.42 4.49 -7.92
C ARG A 65 -11.62 3.55 -7.96
N GLU A 66 -12.67 3.87 -7.22
CA GLU A 66 -13.92 3.10 -7.20
C GLU A 66 -14.56 2.91 -8.59
N ASN A 67 -14.32 3.84 -9.52
CA ASN A 67 -14.79 3.76 -10.90
C ASN A 67 -13.90 2.90 -11.82
N GLY A 68 -12.93 2.18 -11.26
CA GLY A 68 -11.99 1.33 -12.00
C GLY A 68 -10.91 2.12 -12.74
N ARG A 69 -10.82 3.45 -12.57
CA ARG A 69 -9.75 4.22 -13.22
C ARG A 69 -8.45 4.11 -12.43
N PRO A 70 -7.33 3.79 -13.09
CA PRO A 70 -6.04 3.82 -12.43
C PRO A 70 -5.70 5.24 -11.99
N VAL A 71 -5.11 5.34 -10.81
CA VAL A 71 -4.47 6.53 -10.28
C VAL A 71 -2.99 6.23 -10.26
N GLU A 72 -2.25 6.99 -11.06
CA GLU A 72 -0.81 7.07 -10.95
C GLU A 72 -0.50 8.50 -10.51
N TYR A 73 0.11 8.61 -9.34
CA TYR A 73 0.50 9.88 -8.75
C TYR A 73 1.96 9.79 -8.34
N GLU A 74 2.73 10.77 -8.74
CA GLU A 74 4.13 10.88 -8.38
C GLU A 74 4.39 12.28 -7.85
N ASP A 75 4.95 12.36 -6.64
CA ASP A 75 5.25 13.66 -6.02
C ASP A 75 6.51 13.59 -5.13
N GLU A 76 7.23 14.71 -5.11
CA GLU A 76 8.38 15.00 -4.23
C GLU A 76 7.97 15.53 -2.86
N THR A 77 6.72 15.98 -2.70
CA THR A 77 6.31 16.87 -1.62
C THR A 77 5.34 16.17 -0.67
N VAL A 78 4.06 16.12 -0.98
CA VAL A 78 3.04 15.85 0.05
C VAL A 78 3.06 14.41 0.56
N LEU A 79 3.14 13.43 -0.34
CA LEU A 79 3.17 12.02 0.04
C LEU A 79 4.54 11.62 0.63
N ALA A 80 5.62 12.07 -0.01
CA ALA A 80 7.00 11.83 0.40
C ALA A 80 7.31 12.38 1.79
N HIS A 81 6.79 13.57 2.15
CA HIS A 81 6.97 14.18 3.46
C HIS A 81 5.88 13.80 4.48
N GLY A 82 4.81 13.13 4.05
CA GLY A 82 3.68 12.74 4.87
C GLY A 82 3.82 11.33 5.46
N PRO A 83 2.84 10.43 5.22
CA PRO A 83 2.82 9.10 5.84
C PRO A 83 4.02 8.23 5.43
N VAL A 84 4.58 8.42 4.23
CA VAL A 84 5.76 7.68 3.76
C VAL A 84 6.97 7.99 4.63
N ARG A 85 7.26 9.27 4.89
CA ARG A 85 8.37 9.66 5.77
C ARG A 85 8.26 9.08 7.18
N ARG A 86 7.04 9.01 7.70
CA ARG A 86 6.78 8.40 9.01
C ARG A 86 7.14 6.92 9.02
N ILE A 87 6.72 6.16 8.00
CA ILE A 87 7.08 4.74 7.83
C ILE A 87 8.59 4.56 7.66
N LEU A 88 9.24 5.41 6.86
CA LEU A 88 10.70 5.33 6.65
C LEU A 88 11.49 5.59 7.94
N SER A 89 10.96 6.45 8.82
CA SER A 89 11.58 6.76 10.12
C SER A 89 11.26 5.70 11.17
N ARG A 90 10.06 5.11 11.12
CA ARG A 90 9.55 4.08 12.04
C ARG A 90 8.76 3.07 11.23
N PRO A 91 9.33 1.90 10.89
CA PRO A 91 8.71 0.91 10.01
C PRO A 91 7.64 0.08 10.74
N ASP A 92 6.75 0.78 11.46
CA ASP A 92 5.58 0.21 12.11
C ASP A 92 4.36 0.44 11.22
N ALA A 93 3.38 -0.46 11.28
CA ALA A 93 2.09 -0.26 10.62
C ALA A 93 1.47 1.08 11.05
N LEU A 94 1.20 1.95 10.08
CA LEU A 94 0.43 3.16 10.35
C LEU A 94 -1.05 2.83 10.21
N HIS A 95 -1.85 3.18 11.22
CA HIS A 95 -3.30 3.08 11.18
C HIS A 95 -3.93 4.32 11.82
N CYS A 96 -4.92 4.91 11.16
CA CYS A 96 -5.65 6.08 11.66
C CYS A 96 -7.00 6.22 10.96
N ASN A 97 -7.93 6.95 11.58
CA ASN A 97 -9.18 7.36 10.93
C ASN A 97 -8.98 8.65 10.11
N PHE A 98 -10.00 9.08 9.35
CA PHE A 98 -9.90 10.26 8.48
C PHE A 98 -9.68 11.58 9.23
N HIS A 99 -10.22 11.72 10.46
CA HIS A 99 -10.00 12.90 11.29
C HIS A 99 -8.52 13.02 11.67
N GLU A 100 -7.95 11.96 12.27
CA GLU A 100 -6.53 11.89 12.62
C GLU A 100 -5.62 12.07 11.42
N PHE A 101 -5.99 11.50 10.27
CA PHE A 101 -5.26 11.67 9.01
C PHE A 101 -5.24 13.14 8.56
N THR A 102 -6.38 13.82 8.62
CA THR A 102 -6.51 15.23 8.21
C THR A 102 -5.77 16.16 9.16
N GLU A 103 -5.79 15.88 10.46
CA GLU A 103 -4.99 16.64 11.44
C GLU A 103 -3.49 16.43 11.24
N THR A 104 -3.06 15.20 10.92
CA THR A 104 -1.64 14.87 10.77
C THR A 104 -1.07 15.32 9.42
N TRP A 105 -1.84 15.20 8.33
CA TRP A 105 -1.41 15.53 6.96
C TRP A 105 -2.49 16.34 6.21
N PRO A 106 -2.74 17.60 6.61
CA PRO A 106 -3.81 18.41 6.05
C PRO A 106 -3.62 18.69 4.55
N GLN A 107 -2.37 18.86 4.10
CA GLN A 107 -2.06 19.05 2.68
C GLN A 107 -2.38 17.81 1.84
N LEU A 108 -2.24 16.61 2.41
CA LEU A 108 -2.54 15.35 1.73
C LEU A 108 -4.05 15.08 1.70
N ALA A 109 -4.75 15.42 2.78
CA ALA A 109 -6.21 15.37 2.80
C ALA A 109 -6.82 16.35 1.77
N ALA A 110 -6.21 17.52 1.59
CA ALA A 110 -6.66 18.53 0.62
C ALA A 110 -6.27 18.23 -0.84
N SER A 111 -5.38 17.27 -1.10
CA SER A 111 -4.88 17.01 -2.47
C SER A 111 -5.88 16.26 -3.36
N GLY A 112 -6.94 15.68 -2.77
CA GLY A 112 -7.89 14.83 -3.50
C GLY A 112 -7.31 13.48 -3.94
N LEU A 113 -6.13 13.11 -3.41
CA LEU A 113 -5.49 11.82 -3.65
C LEU A 113 -6.24 10.67 -2.97
N TYR A 114 -6.70 10.91 -1.74
CA TYR A 114 -7.53 9.99 -0.99
C TYR A 114 -8.97 10.53 -0.92
N PRO A 115 -9.99 9.71 -1.23
CA PRO A 115 -11.36 10.03 -0.86
C PRO A 115 -11.51 10.02 0.67
N GLU A 116 -12.64 10.51 1.19
CA GLU A 116 -12.98 10.29 2.59
C GLU A 116 -13.10 8.78 2.88
N PHE A 117 -12.56 8.34 4.01
CA PHE A 117 -12.48 6.93 4.38
C PHE A 117 -12.78 6.71 5.86
N GLY A 118 -13.18 5.50 6.25
CA GLY A 118 -13.31 5.16 7.66
C GLY A 118 -11.95 4.97 8.34
N HIS A 119 -11.09 4.16 7.71
CA HIS A 119 -9.77 3.79 8.23
C HIS A 119 -8.73 3.78 7.12
N TYR A 120 -7.55 4.31 7.42
CA TYR A 120 -6.36 4.24 6.58
C TYR A 120 -5.33 3.34 7.24
N CYS A 121 -4.72 2.45 6.45
CA CYS A 121 -3.59 1.65 6.86
C CYS A 121 -2.45 1.73 5.83
N LEU A 122 -1.23 1.99 6.30
CA LEU A 122 -0.02 1.92 5.49
C LEU A 122 0.97 0.93 6.13
N LEU A 123 1.28 -0.12 5.39
CA LEU A 123 2.14 -1.21 5.84
C LEU A 123 3.48 -1.19 5.09
N PRO A 124 4.63 -1.23 5.79
CA PRO A 124 5.92 -1.40 5.14
C PRO A 124 6.04 -2.84 4.59
N LEU A 125 6.16 -2.97 3.26
CA LEU A 125 6.32 -4.28 2.60
C LEU A 125 7.77 -4.78 2.60
N ALA A 126 8.74 -3.87 2.59
CA ALA A 126 10.15 -4.17 2.72
C ALA A 126 10.77 -3.16 3.69
N ALA A 127 11.55 -3.64 4.66
CA ALA A 127 12.39 -2.77 5.45
C ALA A 127 13.44 -2.11 4.53
N PRO A 128 13.83 -0.85 4.74
CA PRO A 128 14.98 -0.29 4.05
C PRO A 128 16.15 -1.24 4.30
N SER A 129 16.67 -1.84 3.23
CA SER A 129 17.82 -2.71 3.31
C SER A 129 18.98 -1.85 3.78
N GLY A 130 19.26 -1.88 5.07
CA GLY A 130 20.50 -1.35 5.64
C GLY A 130 21.66 -2.24 5.21
N ARG A 131 21.99 -2.24 3.92
CA ARG A 131 23.30 -2.58 3.35
C ARG A 131 23.23 -2.47 1.84
N SER A 132 24.03 -1.55 1.30
CA SER A 132 24.60 -1.70 -0.03
C SER A 132 25.32 -3.07 -0.08
N PRO A 133 25.13 -3.92 -1.10
CA PRO A 133 25.92 -5.13 -1.28
C PRO A 133 27.38 -4.89 -1.69
N LEU A 134 27.88 -3.65 -1.61
CA LEU A 134 29.18 -3.24 -2.15
C LEU A 134 30.04 -2.40 -1.18
N GLU A 135 29.91 -2.62 0.13
CA GLU A 135 30.91 -2.16 1.12
C GLU A 135 31.30 -3.28 2.10
#